data_AF-A0A5C0ATV8-F1
#
_entry.id   AF-A0A5C0ATV8-F1
#
_cell.length_a   1.000
_cell.length_b   1.000
_cell.length_c   1.000
_cell.angle_alpha   90.00
_cell.angle_beta   90.00
_cell.angle_gamma   90.00
#
_symmetry.space_group_name_H-M   'P 1'
#
loop_
_entity.id
_entity.type
_entity.pdbx_description
1 polymer ?
#
loop_
_entity_poly.entity_id
_entity_poly.type
_entity_poly.pdbx_seq_one_letter_code
_entity_poly.pdbx_strand_id
1 'polypeptide(L)'
;MTHIRYFKCAIWLPAILLSILLIVDARYFSPPLTGGVEQYVLLYALGFGLPAYVAFAWCASRMVGGKSGPALVRLAWWAPVMFVPFYAAPWLLYGLGGLLSGRSSGVGMMFMWLAYLPYVLGLGYMFSGFTVLGYKTIASRSYLGNKV
;
A
#
# COMPACT_ATOMS: atom_id res chain seq x y z
N MET A 1 0.18 -20.85 13.28
CA MET A 1 -0.34 -19.49 12.99
C MET A 1 -1.67 -19.65 12.28
N THR A 2 -2.79 -19.07 12.75
CA THR A 2 -4.06 -19.15 12.00
C THR A 2 -3.91 -18.37 10.69
N HIS A 3 -4.43 -18.88 9.59
CA HIS A 3 -4.33 -18.28 8.25
C HIS A 3 -4.70 -16.78 8.25
N ILE A 4 -5.71 -16.41 9.03
CA ILE A 4 -6.14 -15.02 9.26
C ILE A 4 -5.04 -14.14 9.85
N ARG A 5 -4.28 -14.63 10.85
CA ARG A 5 -3.17 -13.88 11.45
C ARG A 5 -2.05 -13.65 10.45
N TYR A 6 -1.74 -14.63 9.60
CA TYR A 6 -0.72 -14.48 8.54
C TYR A 6 -1.10 -13.35 7.57
N PHE A 7 -2.32 -13.36 7.03
CA PHE A 7 -2.77 -12.31 6.11
C PHE A 7 -2.81 -10.93 6.77
N LYS A 8 -3.25 -10.82 8.04
CA LYS A 8 -3.19 -9.55 8.77
C LYS A 8 -1.75 -9.05 8.91
N CYS A 9 -0.80 -9.90 9.31
CA CYS A 9 0.61 -9.52 9.36
C CYS A 9 1.14 -9.08 7.99
N ALA A 10 0.83 -9.82 6.91
CA ALA A 10 1.26 -9.49 5.57
C ALA A 10 0.68 -8.14 5.07
N ILE A 11 -0.57 -7.82 5.43
CA ILE A 11 -1.21 -6.54 5.10
C ILE A 11 -0.51 -5.37 5.82
N TRP A 12 -0.15 -5.53 7.09
CA TRP A 12 0.46 -4.45 7.88
C TRP A 12 1.97 -4.30 7.65
N LEU A 13 2.64 -5.34 7.14
CA LEU A 13 4.09 -5.31 6.95
C LEU A 13 4.55 -4.17 6.02
N PRO A 14 3.91 -3.90 4.86
CA PRO A 14 4.28 -2.74 4.04
C PRO A 14 4.01 -1.41 4.74
N ALA A 15 3.01 -1.29 5.62
CA ALA A 15 2.78 -0.05 6.36
C ALA A 15 3.96 0.29 7.28
N ILE A 16 4.49 -0.73 7.96
CA ILE A 16 5.67 -0.60 8.84
C ILE A 16 6.91 -0.30 8.00
N LEU A 17 7.12 -1.06 6.91
CA LEU A 17 8.27 -0.89 6.03
C LEU A 17 8.30 0.51 5.39
N LEU A 18 7.17 0.99 4.87
CA LEU A 18 7.05 2.32 4.27
C LEU A 18 7.30 3.42 5.31
N SER A 19 6.85 3.23 6.55
CA SER A 19 7.13 4.18 7.64
C SER A 19 8.62 4.25 7.96
N ILE A 20 9.31 3.11 8.02
CA ILE A 20 10.76 3.05 8.26
C ILE A 20 11.51 3.70 7.09
N LEU A 21 11.14 3.38 5.85
CA LEU A 21 11.74 3.98 4.65
C LEU A 21 11.56 5.50 4.64
N LEU A 22 10.38 6.00 5.01
CA LEU A 22 10.13 7.45 5.14
C LEU A 22 11.08 8.11 6.14
N ILE A 23 11.25 7.50 7.32
CA ILE A 23 12.13 8.03 8.36
C ILE A 23 13.59 8.03 7.89
N VAL A 24 14.02 6.97 7.23
CA VAL A 24 15.39 6.86 6.69
C VAL A 24 15.63 7.91 5.61
N ASP A 25 14.71 8.05 4.66
CA ASP A 25 14.77 9.03 3.57
C ASP A 25 14.84 10.47 4.12
N ALA A 26 13.96 10.81 5.06
CA ALA A 26 13.90 12.12 5.69
C ALA A 26 15.12 12.47 6.56
N ARG A 27 15.87 11.47 7.05
CA ARG A 27 17.01 11.69 7.97
C ARG A 27 18.37 11.62 7.29
N TYR A 28 18.49 10.87 6.20
CA TYR A 28 19.80 10.56 5.61
C TYR A 28 19.93 10.97 4.14
N PHE A 29 18.84 11.03 3.39
CA PHE A 29 18.91 11.20 1.93
C PHE A 29 18.37 12.54 1.45
N SER A 30 17.39 13.12 2.16
CA SER A 30 16.80 14.40 1.76
C SER A 30 17.46 15.61 2.44
N PRO A 31 18.19 16.48 1.71
CA PRO A 31 18.64 17.78 2.22
C PRO A 31 17.43 18.70 2.53
N PRO A 32 17.63 19.83 3.26
CA PRO A 32 16.56 20.79 3.51
C PRO A 32 15.88 21.22 2.20
N LEU A 33 14.55 21.36 2.27
CA LEU A 33 13.61 21.48 1.14
C LEU A 33 14.05 22.51 0.08
N THR A 34 14.62 22.03 -1.04
CA THR A 34 15.15 22.87 -2.13
C THR A 34 14.35 22.78 -3.44
N GLY A 35 13.22 22.05 -3.46
CA GLY A 35 12.23 22.06 -4.55
C GLY A 35 12.42 21.00 -5.64
N GLY A 36 13.36 20.06 -5.49
CA GLY A 36 13.68 19.03 -6.49
C GLY A 36 12.74 17.81 -6.54
N VAL A 37 12.99 16.91 -7.49
CA VAL A 37 12.23 15.64 -7.69
C VAL A 37 12.23 14.75 -6.44
N GLU A 38 13.30 14.79 -5.64
CA GLU A 38 13.43 14.07 -4.37
C GLU A 38 12.38 14.54 -3.34
N GLN A 39 12.11 15.85 -3.28
CA GLN A 39 11.07 16.42 -2.45
C GLN A 39 9.67 15.99 -2.93
N TYR A 40 9.52 15.72 -4.22
CA TYR A 40 8.27 15.23 -4.79
C TYR A 40 7.93 13.82 -4.29
N VAL A 41 8.93 12.94 -4.25
CA VAL A 41 8.78 11.55 -3.77
C VAL A 41 8.50 11.53 -2.27
N LEU A 42 9.25 12.31 -1.48
CA LEU A 42 9.12 12.31 -0.02
C LEU A 42 7.78 12.92 0.43
N LEU A 43 7.40 14.09 -0.11
CA LEU A 43 6.22 14.83 0.34
C LEU A 43 4.90 14.29 -0.23
N TYR A 44 4.88 13.91 -1.51
CA TYR A 44 3.65 13.52 -2.20
C TYR A 44 3.52 12.00 -2.33
N ALA A 45 4.55 11.28 -2.79
CA ALA A 45 4.42 9.83 -2.98
C ALA A 45 4.40 9.07 -1.65
N LEU A 46 5.34 9.35 -0.73
CA LEU A 46 5.35 8.74 0.60
C LEU A 46 4.38 9.44 1.56
N GLY A 47 4.34 10.78 1.57
CA GLY A 47 3.46 11.54 2.45
C GLY A 47 1.97 11.29 2.22
N PHE A 48 1.53 11.06 0.98
CA PHE A 48 0.16 10.63 0.69
C PHE A 48 -0.01 9.11 0.64
N GLY A 49 1.01 8.38 0.18
CA GLY A 49 0.97 6.93 0.07
C GLY A 49 0.87 6.23 1.42
N LEU A 50 1.55 6.72 2.46
CA LEU A 50 1.53 6.12 3.79
C LEU A 50 0.14 6.18 4.45
N PRO A 51 -0.53 7.36 4.59
CA PRO A 51 -1.88 7.41 5.16
C PRO A 51 -2.90 6.65 4.31
N ALA A 52 -2.78 6.69 2.98
CA ALA A 52 -3.59 5.86 2.09
C ALA A 52 -3.43 4.37 2.39
N TYR A 53 -2.18 3.92 2.56
CA TYR A 53 -1.88 2.51 2.86
C TYR A 53 -2.37 2.11 4.25
N VAL A 54 -2.24 2.96 5.27
CA VAL A 54 -2.77 2.69 6.61
C VAL A 54 -4.29 2.55 6.58
N ALA A 55 -5.00 3.43 5.88
CA ALA A 55 -6.46 3.34 5.72
C ALA A 55 -6.87 2.06 4.99
N PHE A 56 -6.16 1.72 3.92
CA PHE A 56 -6.33 0.45 3.21
C PHE A 56 -6.07 -0.76 4.12
N ALA A 57 -4.95 -0.79 4.84
CA ALA A 57 -4.56 -1.89 5.70
C ALA A 57 -5.58 -2.14 6.82
N TRP A 58 -6.13 -1.06 7.38
CA TRP A 58 -7.21 -1.13 8.36
C TRP A 58 -8.50 -1.70 7.76
N CYS A 59 -8.91 -1.22 6.58
CA CYS A 59 -10.08 -1.73 5.87
C CYS A 59 -9.91 -3.22 5.50
N ALA A 60 -8.79 -3.57 4.88
CA ALA A 60 -8.45 -4.94 4.48
C ALA A 60 -8.39 -5.90 5.67
N SER A 61 -7.85 -5.45 6.82
CA SER A 61 -7.79 -6.25 8.05
C SER A 61 -9.18 -6.62 8.58
N ARG A 62 -10.18 -5.76 8.37
CA ARG A 62 -11.58 -6.04 8.72
C ARG A 62 -12.19 -7.03 7.73
N MET A 63 -11.90 -6.89 6.43
CA MET A 63 -12.41 -7.78 5.38
C MET A 63 -11.87 -9.23 5.50
N VAL A 64 -10.70 -9.42 6.09
CA VAL A 64 -10.10 -10.75 6.32
C VAL A 64 -10.84 -11.56 7.41
N GLY A 65 -11.59 -10.90 8.30
CA GLY A 65 -12.33 -11.58 9.37
C GLY A 65 -13.42 -12.52 8.83
N GLY A 66 -13.38 -13.79 9.22
CA GLY A 66 -14.43 -14.77 8.88
C GLY A 66 -14.36 -15.36 7.46
N LYS A 67 -13.34 -15.02 6.65
CA LYS A 67 -13.18 -15.59 5.30
C LYS A 67 -12.45 -16.94 5.31
N SER A 68 -12.87 -17.84 4.43
CA SER A 68 -12.20 -19.12 4.15
C SER A 68 -10.89 -18.94 3.37
N GLY A 69 -10.01 -19.94 3.38
CA GLY A 69 -8.69 -19.89 2.72
C GLY A 69 -8.73 -19.45 1.25
N PRO A 70 -9.57 -20.04 0.37
CA PRO A 70 -9.67 -19.62 -1.03
C PRO A 70 -10.15 -18.17 -1.19
N ALA A 71 -11.06 -17.72 -0.33
CA ALA A 71 -11.55 -16.35 -0.34
C ALA A 71 -10.46 -15.35 0.09
N LEU A 72 -9.55 -15.73 0.99
CA LEU A 72 -8.39 -14.92 1.37
C LEU A 72 -7.37 -14.79 0.24
N VAL A 73 -7.09 -15.87 -0.49
CA VAL A 73 -6.20 -15.82 -1.67
C VAL A 73 -6.80 -14.93 -2.75
N ARG A 74 -8.11 -15.03 -3.00
CA ARG A 74 -8.80 -14.13 -3.95
C ARG A 74 -8.70 -12.68 -3.49
N LEU A 75 -8.93 -12.41 -2.20
CA LEU A 75 -8.83 -11.06 -1.65
C LEU A 75 -7.41 -10.49 -1.80
N ALA A 76 -6.37 -11.31 -1.60
CA ALA A 76 -4.98 -10.90 -1.79
C ALA A 76 -4.70 -10.51 -3.25
N TRP A 77 -5.16 -11.28 -4.22
CA TRP A 77 -5.01 -10.93 -5.64
C TRP A 77 -5.71 -9.64 -6.04
N TRP A 78 -6.82 -9.31 -5.40
CA TRP A 78 -7.55 -8.06 -5.63
C TRP A 78 -7.02 -6.89 -4.79
N ALA A 79 -6.15 -7.14 -3.81
CA ALA A 79 -5.61 -6.11 -2.91
C ALA A 79 -4.98 -4.92 -3.64
N PRO A 80 -4.15 -5.11 -4.70
CA PRO A 80 -3.54 -3.99 -5.42
C PRO A 80 -4.58 -3.08 -6.07
N VAL A 81 -5.64 -3.66 -6.64
CA VAL A 81 -6.74 -2.92 -7.27
C VAL A 81 -7.60 -2.21 -6.21
N MET A 82 -7.89 -2.89 -5.10
CA MET A 82 -8.63 -2.28 -3.98
C MET A 82 -7.87 -1.14 -3.32
N PHE A 83 -6.53 -1.11 -3.42
CA PHE A 83 -5.70 -0.03 -2.89
C PHE A 83 -5.77 1.25 -3.75
N VAL A 84 -6.01 1.14 -5.06
CA VAL A 84 -6.06 2.28 -5.99
C VAL A 84 -6.94 3.45 -5.52
N PRO A 85 -8.20 3.26 -5.09
CA PRO A 85 -9.03 4.38 -4.62
C PRO A 85 -8.46 5.05 -3.36
N PHE A 86 -7.84 4.28 -2.44
CA PHE A 86 -7.16 4.84 -1.28
C PHE A 86 -5.95 5.65 -1.69
N TYR A 87 -5.17 5.16 -2.66
CA TYR A 87 -4.03 5.87 -3.19
C TYR A 87 -4.44 7.15 -3.91
N ALA A 88 -5.52 7.14 -4.71
CA ALA A 88 -5.98 8.31 -5.46
C ALA A 88 -6.60 9.41 -4.59
N ALA A 89 -7.27 9.05 -3.49
CA ALA A 89 -8.05 9.99 -2.68
C ALA A 89 -7.24 11.20 -2.16
N PRO A 90 -6.03 11.04 -1.57
CA PRO A 90 -5.22 12.18 -1.14
C PRO A 90 -4.85 13.15 -2.27
N TRP A 91 -4.58 12.64 -3.47
CA TRP A 91 -4.25 13.46 -4.65
C TRP A 91 -5.43 14.31 -5.09
N LEU A 92 -6.62 13.69 -5.12
CA LEU A 92 -7.87 14.39 -5.45
C LEU A 92 -8.18 15.47 -4.42
N LEU A 93 -8.06 15.15 -3.12
CA LEU A 93 -8.32 16.09 -2.03
C LEU A 93 -7.33 17.26 -2.04
N TYR A 94 -6.04 16.98 -2.21
CA TYR A 94 -5.01 18.01 -2.26
C TYR A 94 -5.16 18.91 -3.50
N GLY A 95 -5.36 18.31 -4.67
CA GLY A 95 -5.54 19.05 -5.91
C GLY A 95 -6.81 19.92 -5.88
N LEU A 96 -7.91 19.40 -5.34
CA LEU A 96 -9.14 20.16 -5.12
C LEU A 96 -8.93 21.34 -4.15
N GLY A 97 -8.24 21.12 -3.03
CA GLY A 97 -7.86 22.20 -2.11
C GLY A 97 -6.98 23.26 -2.77
N GLY A 98 -6.07 22.85 -3.65
CA GLY A 98 -5.26 23.75 -4.48
C GLY A 98 -6.13 24.62 -5.39
N LEU A 99 -7.10 24.02 -6.08
CA LEU A 99 -8.04 24.73 -6.95
C LEU A 99 -8.92 25.73 -6.20
N LEU A 100 -9.46 25.32 -5.06
CA LEU A 100 -10.26 26.20 -4.19
C LEU A 100 -9.43 27.39 -3.66
N SER A 101 -8.10 27.24 -3.57
CA SER A 101 -7.16 28.29 -3.19
C SER A 101 -6.68 29.15 -4.37
N GLY A 102 -7.27 28.99 -5.57
CA GLY A 102 -6.91 29.74 -6.77
C GLY A 102 -5.64 29.24 -7.51
N ARG A 103 -5.08 28.09 -7.12
CA ARG A 103 -3.91 27.50 -7.80
C ARG A 103 -4.36 26.57 -8.93
N SER A 104 -4.19 27.00 -10.18
CA SER A 104 -4.50 26.19 -11.37
C SER A 104 -3.67 24.90 -11.46
N SER A 105 -2.48 24.88 -10.84
CA SER A 105 -1.67 23.67 -10.69
C SER A 105 -2.36 22.54 -9.92
N GLY A 106 -3.44 22.84 -9.18
CA GLY A 106 -4.28 21.85 -8.50
C GLY A 106 -4.87 20.81 -9.46
N VAL A 107 -5.23 21.19 -10.71
CA VAL A 107 -5.73 20.22 -11.72
C VAL A 107 -4.67 19.16 -12.00
N GLY A 108 -3.43 19.58 -12.27
CA GLY A 108 -2.33 18.65 -12.56
C GLY A 108 -2.08 17.69 -11.41
N MET A 109 -2.19 18.17 -10.17
CA MET A 109 -2.02 17.33 -8.98
C MET A 109 -3.15 16.31 -8.79
N MET A 110 -4.39 16.62 -9.20
CA MET A 110 -5.50 15.66 -9.13
C MET A 110 -5.29 14.42 -10.00
N PHE A 111 -4.52 14.53 -11.09
CA PHE A 111 -4.32 13.46 -12.05
C PHE A 111 -2.95 12.80 -11.96
N MET A 112 -2.02 13.36 -11.19
CA MET A 112 -0.63 12.87 -11.20
C MET A 112 -0.47 11.44 -10.65
N TRP A 113 -1.38 10.99 -9.78
CA TRP A 113 -1.41 9.61 -9.30
C TRP A 113 -1.54 8.58 -10.43
N LEU A 114 -2.11 8.96 -11.59
CA LEU A 114 -2.22 8.08 -12.76
C LEU A 114 -0.84 7.71 -13.33
N ALA A 115 0.12 8.63 -13.29
CA ALA A 115 1.48 8.37 -13.74
C ALA A 115 2.20 7.33 -12.86
N TYR A 116 1.84 7.28 -11.57
CA TYR A 116 2.39 6.33 -10.62
C TYR A 116 1.60 5.01 -10.53
N LEU A 117 0.41 4.96 -11.11
CA LEU A 117 -0.47 3.79 -11.06
C LEU A 117 0.18 2.49 -11.56
N PRO A 118 0.95 2.48 -12.68
CA PRO A 118 1.64 1.27 -13.12
C PRO A 118 2.63 0.72 -12.08
N TYR A 119 3.35 1.60 -11.39
CA TYR A 119 4.30 1.23 -10.34
C TYR A 119 3.59 0.72 -9.09
N VAL A 120 2.51 1.38 -8.67
CA VAL A 120 1.68 0.96 -7.53
C VAL A 120 1.08 -0.42 -7.77
N LEU A 121 0.53 -0.67 -8.96
CA LEU A 121 -0.02 -1.98 -9.32
C LEU A 121 1.08 -3.03 -9.44
N GLY A 122 2.19 -2.73 -10.12
CA GLY A 122 3.30 -3.67 -10.29
C GLY A 122 3.87 -4.14 -8.95
N LEU A 123 4.22 -3.20 -8.06
CA LEU A 123 4.69 -3.52 -6.71
C LEU A 123 3.61 -4.22 -5.89
N GLY A 124 2.37 -3.74 -5.95
CA GLY A 124 1.25 -4.34 -5.24
C GLY A 124 1.03 -5.81 -5.62
N TYR A 125 1.05 -6.13 -6.92
CA TYR A 125 0.92 -7.50 -7.42
C TYR A 125 2.12 -8.38 -7.03
N MET A 126 3.34 -7.82 -7.02
CA MET A 126 4.52 -8.53 -6.54
C MET A 126 4.36 -8.95 -5.07
N PHE A 127 3.97 -8.02 -4.18
CA PHE A 127 3.71 -8.32 -2.76
C PHE A 127 2.52 -9.27 -2.55
N SER A 128 1.45 -9.13 -3.34
CA SER A 128 0.34 -10.07 -3.34
C SER A 128 0.82 -11.48 -3.70
N GLY A 129 1.65 -11.61 -4.74
CA GLY A 129 2.25 -12.87 -5.15
C GLY A 129 3.05 -13.53 -4.03
N PHE A 130 3.94 -12.78 -3.37
CA PHE A 130 4.71 -13.28 -2.22
C PHE A 130 3.82 -13.70 -1.05
N THR A 131 2.76 -12.94 -0.77
CA THR A 131 1.79 -13.27 0.29
C THR A 131 1.06 -14.58 -0.01
N VAL A 132 0.61 -14.77 -1.25
CA VAL A 132 -0.07 -16.01 -1.67
C VAL A 132 0.91 -17.19 -1.67
N LEU A 133 2.15 -16.99 -2.12
CA LEU A 133 3.18 -18.03 -2.11
C LEU A 133 3.52 -18.45 -0.68
N GLY A 134 3.76 -17.50 0.23
CA GLY A 134 4.03 -17.78 1.63
C GLY A 134 2.86 -18.49 2.32
N TYR A 135 1.63 -18.09 2.02
CA TYR A 135 0.43 -18.80 2.48
C TYR A 135 0.41 -20.27 2.03
N LYS A 136 0.67 -20.53 0.74
CA LYS A 136 0.71 -21.90 0.18
C LYS A 136 1.81 -22.74 0.82
N THR A 137 2.99 -22.18 1.05
CA THR A 137 4.12 -22.88 1.69
C THR A 137 3.85 -23.23 3.16
N ILE A 138 3.18 -22.34 3.90
CA ILE A 138 2.77 -22.64 5.28
C ILE A 138 1.70 -23.73 5.29
N ALA A 139 0.71 -23.63 4.40
CA ALA A 139 -0.35 -24.62 4.30
C ALA A 139 0.19 -26.02 3.92
N SER A 140 1.11 -26.12 2.95
CA SER A 140 1.69 -27.41 2.54
C SER A 140 2.52 -28.06 3.66
N ARG A 141 3.28 -27.27 4.43
CA ARG A 141 4.04 -27.77 5.59
C ARG A 141 3.12 -28.27 6.71
N SER A 142 1.99 -27.60 6.96
CA SER A 142 1.01 -28.07 7.96
C SER A 142 0.36 -29.41 7.59
N TYR A 143 0.16 -29.68 6.29
CA TYR A 143 -0.34 -30.98 5.84
C TYR A 143 0.70 -32.12 6.01
N LEU A 144 1.99 -31.82 5.88
CA LEU A 144 3.08 -32.79 6.05
C LEU A 144 3.34 -33.12 7.53
N GLY A 145 3.24 -32.14 8.43
CA GLY A 145 3.42 -32.36 9.87
C GLY A 145 2.29 -33.13 10.57
N ASN A 146 1.16 -33.35 9.90
CA ASN A 146 0.00 -34.08 10.45
C ASN A 146 -0.04 -35.56 10.01
N LYS A 147 0.98 -36.02 9.27
CA LYS A 147 1.12 -37.39 8.76
C LYS A 147 2.25 -38.19 9.42
N VAL A 148 2.89 -37.64 10.45
CA VAL A 148 3.93 -38.31 11.24
C VAL A 148 3.40 -38.57 12.64
#